data_AF-A0AA43L771-F1
#
_entry.id   AF-A0AA43L771-F1
#
_cell.length_a   1.000
_cell.length_b   1.000
_cell.length_c   1.000
_cell.angle_alpha   90.00
_cell.angle_beta   90.00
_cell.angle_gamma   90.00
#
_symmetry.space_group_name_H-M   'P 1'
#
loop_
_entity.id
_entity.type
_entity.pdbx_description
1 polymer ?
#
loop_
_entity_poly.entity_id
_entity_poly.type
_entity_poly.pdbx_seq_one_letter_code
_entity_poly.pdbx_strand_id
1 'polypeptide(L)' 'MRYKDTQNALAAGHRQFIFTASPGLPVNVLAWGPTWVRFKDAYNTYPISTNMKMFSMMVEGIYTEKSPDASGQ' A
#
# COMPACT_ATOMS: atom_id res chain seq x y z
N MET A 1 -1.59 -9.14 4.03
CA MET A 1 -2.89 -8.62 4.53
C MET A 1 -4.03 -9.36 3.84
N ARG A 2 -5.18 -9.62 4.50
CA ARG A 2 -6.29 -10.28 3.81
C ARG A 2 -7.00 -9.30 2.87
N TYR A 3 -7.71 -9.84 1.88
CA TYR A 3 -8.49 -9.05 0.91
C TYR A 3 -9.43 -8.03 1.56
N LYS A 4 -10.20 -8.47 2.56
CA LYS A 4 -11.17 -7.61 3.25
C LYS A 4 -10.50 -6.51 4.06
N ASP A 5 -9.40 -6.82 4.73
CA ASP A 5 -8.65 -5.83 5.52
C ASP A 5 -8.06 -4.75 4.61
N THR A 6 -7.57 -5.15 3.42
CA THR A 6 -7.05 -4.22 2.42
C THR A 6 -8.15 -3.29 1.90
N GLN A 7 -9.34 -3.82 1.61
CA GLN A 7 -10.49 -2.99 1.23
C GLN A 7 -10.91 -2.02 2.34
N ASN A 8 -10.94 -2.49 3.59
CA ASN A 8 -11.29 -1.66 4.75
C ASN A 8 -10.27 -0.54 4.97
N ALA A 9 -8.98 -0.84 4.81
CA ALA A 9 -7.92 0.17 4.90
C ALA A 9 -8.07 1.26 3.83
N LEU A 10 -8.36 0.86 2.59
CA LEU A 10 -8.63 1.80 1.50
C LEU A 10 -9.88 2.65 1.76
N ALA A 11 -10.95 2.05 2.29
CA ALA A 11 -12.16 2.77 2.68
C ALA A 11 -11.91 3.76 3.82
N ALA A 12 -11.03 3.42 4.78
CA ALA A 12 -10.60 4.28 5.86
C ALA A 12 -9.61 5.39 5.43
N GLY A 13 -9.27 5.47 4.14
CA GLY A 13 -8.42 6.53 3.59
C GLY A 13 -6.93 6.22 3.53
N HIS A 14 -6.50 5.02 3.94
CA HIS A 14 -5.09 4.64 3.79
C HIS A 14 -4.72 4.52 2.31
N ARG A 15 -3.59 5.11 1.92
CA ARG A 15 -3.09 5.09 0.54
C ARG A 15 -1.68 4.55 0.40
N GLN A 16 -0.97 4.35 1.51
CA GLN A 16 0.41 3.86 1.49
C GLN A 16 0.47 2.48 2.14
N PHE A 17 1.05 1.53 1.42
CA PHE A 17 1.15 0.13 1.83
C PHE A 17 2.57 -0.38 1.67
N ILE A 18 2.96 -1.35 2.47
CA ILE A 18 4.23 -2.06 2.33
C ILE A 18 3.95 -3.36 1.58
N PHE A 19 4.76 -3.65 0.56
CA PHE A 19 4.69 -4.92 -0.14
C PHE A 19 5.78 -5.88 0.34
N THR A 20 5.45 -7.17 0.41
CA THR A 20 6.41 -8.23 0.78
C THR A 20 7.63 -8.26 -0.15
N ALA A 21 7.43 -7.99 -1.45
CA ALA A 21 8.50 -7.98 -2.45
C ALA A 21 9.32 -6.67 -2.47
N SER A 22 8.94 -5.67 -1.67
CA SER A 22 9.54 -4.34 -1.66
C SER A 22 9.59 -3.79 -0.23
N PRO A 23 10.29 -4.48 0.69
CA PRO A 23 10.32 -4.09 2.08
C PRO A 23 10.97 -2.71 2.26
N GLY A 24 10.31 -1.84 3.01
CA GLY A 24 10.85 -0.52 3.40
C GLY A 24 10.50 0.65 2.49
N LEU A 25 9.93 0.43 1.30
CA LEU A 25 9.43 1.51 0.44
C LEU A 25 7.90 1.44 0.32
N PRO A 26 7.18 2.55 0.58
CA PRO A 26 5.74 2.55 0.44
C PRO A 26 5.33 2.46 -1.02
N VAL A 27 4.28 1.70 -1.26
CA VAL A 27 3.50 1.70 -2.47
C VAL A 27 2.35 2.68 -2.32
N ASN A 28 2.24 3.63 -3.24
CA ASN A 28 1.22 4.68 -3.23
C ASN A 28 0.03 4.28 -4.10
N VAL A 29 -1.14 4.10 -3.48
CA VAL A 29 -2.41 3.88 -4.18
C VAL A 29 -2.91 5.22 -4.71
N LEU A 30 -3.06 5.28 -6.03
CA LEU A 30 -3.50 6.47 -6.76
C LEU A 30 -5.02 6.51 -6.91
N ALA A 31 -5.63 5.35 -7.18
CA ALA A 31 -7.07 5.19 -7.33
C ALA A 31 -7.48 3.74 -7.06
N TRP A 32 -8.73 3.52 -6.69
CA TRP A 32 -9.25 2.17 -6.45
C TRP A 32 -10.76 2.10 -6.65
N GLY A 33 -11.23 0.88 -6.88
CA GLY A 33 -12.65 0.52 -6.87
C GLY A 33 -12.84 -0.84 -6.19
N PRO A 34 -14.08 -1.37 -6.17
CA PRO A 34 -14.38 -2.60 -5.44
C PRO A 34 -13.54 -3.81 -5.84
N THR A 35 -13.14 -3.90 -7.11
CA THR A 35 -12.45 -5.06 -7.69
C THR A 35 -11.06 -4.74 -8.26
N TRP A 36 -10.66 -3.47 -8.29
CA TRP A 36 -9.42 -3.02 -8.94
C TRP A 36 -8.69 -1.97 -8.09
N VAL A 37 -7.38 -1.87 -8.31
CA VAL A 37 -6.53 -0.86 -7.69
C VAL A 37 -5.52 -0.37 -8.73
N ARG A 38 -5.22 0.93 -8.68
CA ARG A 38 -4.12 1.55 -9.42
C ARG A 38 -3.12 2.13 -8.42
N PHE A 39 -1.86 1.73 -8.52
CA PHE A 39 -0.81 2.14 -7.61
C PHE A 39 0.50 2.46 -8.32
N LYS A 40 1.42 3.06 -7.58
CA LYS A 40 2.79 3.35 -7.99
C LYS A 40 3.73 2.88 -6.88
N ASP A 41 4.63 1.97 -7.22
CA ASP A 41 5.77 1.63 -6.38
C ASP A 41 7.02 2.41 -6.83
N ALA A 42 8.11 2.25 -6.08
CA ALA A 42 9.36 2.93 -6.34
C ALA A 42 10.15 2.33 -7.53
N TYR A 43 9.87 1.08 -7.91
CA TYR A 43 10.69 0.31 -8.86
C TYR A 43 10.18 0.38 -10.29
N ASN A 44 8.87 0.53 -10.48
CA ASN A 44 8.25 0.57 -11.78
C ASN A 44 8.15 1.99 -12.28
N THR A 45 8.56 2.27 -13.52
CA THR A 45 8.47 3.62 -14.13
C THR A 45 7.03 4.11 -14.27
N TYR A 46 6.08 3.23 -14.54
CA TYR A 46 4.68 3.58 -14.78
C TYR A 46 3.76 3.06 -13.67
N PRO A 47 2.59 3.69 -13.45
CA PRO A 47 1.58 3.15 -12.54
C PRO A 47 1.07 1.78 -12.99
N ILE A 48 0.82 0.90 -12.03
CA ILE A 48 0.30 -0.44 -12.24
C ILE A 48 -1.18 -0.46 -11.89
N SER A 49 -1.99 -1.05 -12.77
CA SER A 49 -3.39 -1.39 -12.49
C SER A 49 -3.53 -2.89 -12.35
N THR A 50 -4.15 -3.36 -11.28
CA THR A 50 -4.39 -4.79 -11.03
C THR A 50 -5.71 -5.01 -10.31
N ASN A 51 -6.11 -6.28 -10.18
CA ASN A 51 -7.27 -6.62 -9.38
C ASN A 51 -6.97 -6.53 -7.87
N MET A 52 -7.99 -6.22 -7.09
CA MET A 52 -7.87 -6.00 -5.64
C MET A 52 -7.36 -7.24 -4.90
N LYS A 53 -7.68 -8.45 -5.37
CA LYS A 53 -7.19 -9.70 -4.76
C LYS A 53 -5.67 -9.83 -4.88
N MET A 54 -5.13 -9.63 -6.07
CA MET A 54 -3.69 -9.67 -6.32
C MET A 54 -2.96 -8.58 -5.55
N PHE A 55 -3.50 -7.35 -5.53
CA PHE A 55 -2.94 -6.28 -4.69
C PHE A 55 -2.87 -6.70 -3.22
N SER A 56 -3.96 -7.23 -2.67
CA SER A 56 -4.02 -7.64 -1.25
C SER A 56 -3.01 -8.75 -0.90
N MET A 57 -2.71 -9.65 -1.85
CA MET A 57 -1.70 -10.70 -1.66
C MET A 57 -0.27 -10.14 -1.58
N MET A 58 0.00 -9.00 -2.21
CA MET A 58 1.31 -8.34 -2.16
C MET A 58 1.47 -7.48 -0.91
N VAL A 59 0.37 -6.94 -0.36
CA VAL A 59 0.39 -6.08 0.83
C VAL A 59 0.78 -6.88 2.06
N GLU A 60 1.86 -6.49 2.71
CA GLU A 60 2.26 -6.95 4.02
C GLU A 60 1.52 -6.17 5.12
N GLY A 61 1.52 -4.85 5.01
CA GLY A 61 0.96 -3.92 6.00
C GLY A 61 0.63 -2.55 5.43
N ILE A 62 0.03 -1.69 6.26
CA ILE A 62 -0.11 -0.25 5.97
C ILE A 62 1.21 0.43 6.30
N TYR A 63 1.69 1.30 5.42
CA TYR A 63 2.87 2.09 5.72
C TYR A 63 2.53 3.14 6.78
N THR A 64 3.28 3.11 7.87
CA THR A 64 3.29 4.19 8.87
C THR A 64 4.67 4.81 8.77
N GLU A 65 4.75 6.09 8.43
CA GLU A 65 6.02 6.80 8.49
C GLU A 65 6.52 6.66 9.93
N LYS A 66 7.71 6.07 10.11
CA LYS A 66 8.36 6.18 11.41
C LYS A 66 8.59 7.67 11.58
N SER A 67 7.89 8.29 12.53
CA SER A 67 8.32 9.58 13.05
C SER A 67 9.83 9.48 13.25
N PRO A 68 10.63 10.45 12.77
CA PRO A 68 12.02 10.50 13.21
C PRO A 68 11.95 10.43 14.72
N ASP A 69 12.64 9.43 15.30
CA ASP A 69 12.79 9.30 16.74
C ASP A 69 12.93 10.70 17.29
N ALA A 70 12.05 11.08 18.22
CA ALA A 70 12.14 12.33 18.94
C ALA A 70 13.57 12.40 19.48
N SER A 71 14.42 13.10 18.75
CA SER A 71 15.84 13.11 18.99
C SER A 71 16.00 14.06 20.17
N GLY A 72 16.36 13.51 21.31
CA GLY A 72 16.80 14.27 22.47
C GLY A 72 15.83 14.27 23.63
N GLN A 73 16.00 13.30 24.54
CA GLN A 73 16.16 13.59 25.96
C GLN A 73 17.31 12.75 26.50
#